data_AF-A0A257RPF7-F1
#
_entry.id   AF-A0A257RPF7-F1
#
_cell.length_a   1.000
_cell.length_b   1.000
_cell.length_c   1.000
_cell.angle_alpha   90.00
_cell.angle_beta   90.00
_cell.angle_gamma   90.00
#
_symmetry.space_group_name_H-M   'P 1'
#
loop_
_entity.id
_entity.type
_entity.pdbx_description
1 polymer ?
#
loop_
_entity_poly.entity_id
_entity_poly.type
_entity_poly.pdbx_seq_one_letter_code
_entity_poly.pdbx_strand_id
1 'polypeptide(L)'
;GANVTGVTENSATSALTVSGAITVAAGGTTLTNNNASGSSLLTLTGGTLGTGDLITDNNSSIAYGITITGTQVNNAGIVSNAGTGSGSTLISAAIGPNVTSTQENSVTSPLILNGPLVVNGSATLTAANGSLLNFSGGVTGTGTLYLDNNSSTNGGLTISGGSIDNAGTVVNNGTGTGSTLISTTIGSNVTGITQNSTTSALNITGGITVNSSGLTLTNTSTSSIMSVTGGITGTGNLTLNNDTSLVNGITISGTAVDNAGTITNSGTGTGNSLISAAIGSNVTGVIENSTTSALDIGGPLTVNASGTTITNANTSGSSIVTISGGVTGTGDLILQNNSAIADGITISTAMINNTGAVTNSGTGTGETLISGGIGANVTSVTENSGTSALTISGPITVNATLINANASGSSILSVTGGVVGTGTLTLDNNSAIADGITISGASVNNTGTVTNSGTGTGSTLISAVIGANVTGVTQNSATSALTLSGTNTYTGGTTISAGTLHIPGSIAVSTAGNLGNTAAAVTITGGGILDYTGAGGSFGLPVNTTSGIGEVTN
;
A
#
# COMPACT_ATOMS: atom_id res chain seq x y z
N GLY A 1 22.27 36.70 35.57
CA GLY A 1 23.74 36.76 35.45
C GLY A 1 24.32 35.35 35.50
N ALA A 2 25.52 35.14 34.97
CA ALA A 2 26.12 33.81 34.71
C ALA A 2 26.38 32.92 35.94
N ASN A 3 26.18 33.43 37.16
CA ASN A 3 26.44 32.72 38.42
C ASN A 3 25.16 32.25 39.14
N VAL A 4 23.98 32.39 38.53
CA VAL A 4 22.72 31.92 39.15
C VAL A 4 22.61 30.41 38.95
N THR A 5 22.91 29.65 40.00
CA THR A 5 22.80 28.18 40.01
C THR A 5 21.39 27.69 40.31
N GLY A 6 20.50 28.56 40.81
CA GLY A 6 19.10 28.23 40.93
C GLY A 6 18.19 29.39 41.33
N VAL A 7 16.89 29.18 41.12
CA VAL A 7 15.80 30.06 41.54
C VAL A 7 14.76 29.18 42.23
N THR A 8 14.36 29.54 43.45
CA THR A 8 13.46 28.72 44.25
C THR A 8 12.26 29.51 44.73
N GLU A 9 11.06 28.98 44.50
CA GLU A 9 9.79 29.46 45.04
C GLU A 9 9.33 28.55 46.20
N ASN A 10 9.18 29.14 47.40
CA ASN A 10 8.82 28.43 48.63
C ASN A 10 7.57 29.02 49.32
N SER A 11 7.03 30.14 48.84
CA SER A 11 5.85 30.77 49.44
C SER A 11 4.61 29.96 49.14
N ALA A 12 3.78 29.74 50.17
CA ALA A 12 2.48 29.10 49.99
C ALA A 12 1.46 30.00 49.26
N THR A 13 1.66 31.33 49.25
CA THR A 13 0.61 32.29 48.86
C THR A 13 1.02 33.35 47.84
N SER A 14 2.32 33.55 47.59
CA SER A 14 2.82 34.56 46.64
C SER A 14 3.61 33.91 45.51
N ALA A 15 3.25 34.18 44.27
CA ALA A 15 3.99 33.70 43.10
C ALA A 15 5.32 34.47 42.91
N LEU A 16 6.32 33.81 42.34
CA LEU A 16 7.59 34.42 41.92
C LEU A 16 7.64 34.51 40.40
N THR A 17 7.83 35.72 39.89
CA THR A 17 8.05 35.98 38.46
C THR A 17 9.44 36.52 38.21
N VAL A 18 10.21 35.85 37.36
CA VAL A 18 11.51 36.30 36.86
C VAL A 18 11.34 36.83 35.44
N SER A 19 11.43 38.16 35.27
CA SER A 19 11.18 38.79 33.98
C SER A 19 12.42 38.95 33.08
N GLY A 20 13.62 38.90 33.68
CA GLY A 20 14.88 38.94 32.92
C GLY A 20 15.29 37.56 32.41
N ALA A 21 16.08 37.52 31.34
CA ALA A 21 16.68 36.27 30.85
C ALA A 21 17.63 35.68 31.92
N ILE A 22 17.55 34.36 32.10
CA ILE A 22 18.50 33.63 32.95
C ILE A 22 19.65 33.12 32.10
N THR A 23 20.87 33.40 32.54
CA THR A 23 22.08 32.76 31.98
C THR A 23 22.32 31.46 32.73
N VAL A 24 22.05 30.34 32.08
CA VAL A 24 22.28 28.98 32.59
C VAL A 24 23.77 28.75 32.75
N ALA A 25 24.20 28.51 33.99
CA ALA A 25 25.59 28.30 34.35
C ALA A 25 26.12 27.00 33.72
N ALA A 26 27.42 26.90 33.48
CA ALA A 26 28.03 25.71 32.89
C ALA A 26 27.81 24.43 33.72
N GLY A 27 27.71 24.56 35.05
CA GLY A 27 27.36 23.46 35.96
C GLY A 27 25.84 23.19 36.10
N GLY A 28 25.02 23.88 35.30
CA GLY A 28 23.57 23.82 35.34
C GLY A 28 22.91 24.90 36.22
N THR A 29 21.62 25.13 35.96
CA THR A 29 20.76 26.03 36.74
C THR A 29 19.43 25.35 37.04
N THR A 30 19.00 25.33 38.31
CA THR A 30 17.76 24.68 38.74
C THR A 30 16.66 25.69 39.09
N LEU A 31 15.47 25.54 38.51
CA LEU A 31 14.25 26.25 38.90
C LEU A 31 13.41 25.33 39.78
N THR A 32 13.17 25.69 41.03
CA THR A 32 12.48 24.82 42.00
C THR A 32 11.18 25.48 42.50
N ASN A 33 10.09 24.72 42.53
CA ASN A 33 8.87 25.11 43.26
C ASN A 33 8.55 24.04 44.31
N ASN A 34 8.76 24.36 45.59
CA ASN A 34 8.52 23.42 46.71
C ASN A 34 7.12 23.52 47.33
N ASN A 35 6.21 24.23 46.67
CA ASN A 35 4.90 24.50 47.23
C ASN A 35 3.95 23.30 47.14
N ALA A 36 4.10 22.34 48.05
CA ALA A 36 3.33 21.09 48.03
C ALA A 36 1.80 21.27 48.14
N SER A 37 1.30 22.38 48.73
CA SER A 37 -0.13 22.55 49.04
C SER A 37 -0.72 23.96 48.82
N GLY A 38 0.10 24.96 48.45
CA GLY A 38 -0.34 26.33 48.17
C GLY A 38 -0.65 26.58 46.69
N SER A 39 -0.82 27.85 46.30
CA SER A 39 -1.24 28.27 44.95
C SER A 39 -0.17 29.08 44.19
N SER A 40 1.06 29.15 44.68
CA SER A 40 2.14 29.97 44.11
C SER A 40 2.83 29.30 42.93
N LEU A 41 2.96 30.02 41.83
CA LEU A 41 3.71 29.59 40.65
C LEU A 41 5.12 30.20 40.65
N LEU A 42 6.08 29.47 40.07
CA LEU A 42 7.34 30.03 39.59
C LEU A 42 7.23 30.29 38.09
N THR A 43 7.28 31.55 37.68
CA THR A 43 7.18 31.94 36.27
C THR A 43 8.46 32.61 35.78
N LEU A 44 9.04 32.10 34.68
CA LEU A 44 10.13 32.74 33.96
C LEU A 44 9.60 33.30 32.63
N THR A 45 9.68 34.60 32.40
CA THR A 45 9.21 35.23 31.14
C THR A 45 10.35 35.72 30.24
N GLY A 46 11.57 35.82 30.76
CA GLY A 46 12.73 36.37 30.03
C GLY A 46 13.50 35.37 29.17
N GLY A 47 13.15 34.08 29.21
CA GLY A 47 13.87 33.01 28.51
C GLY A 47 15.19 32.60 29.16
N THR A 48 15.94 31.73 28.47
CA THR A 48 17.25 31.23 28.92
C THR A 48 18.31 31.27 27.82
N LEU A 49 19.56 31.52 28.20
CA LEU A 49 20.76 31.38 27.37
C LEU A 49 21.87 30.76 28.23
N GLY A 50 23.01 30.37 27.66
CA GLY A 50 24.15 29.84 28.41
C GLY A 50 24.55 28.45 27.91
N THR A 51 25.46 27.79 28.61
CA THR A 51 26.11 26.56 28.11
C THR A 51 25.78 25.29 28.87
N GLY A 52 25.13 25.38 30.04
CA GLY A 52 24.79 24.21 30.84
C GLY A 52 23.32 23.79 30.74
N ASP A 53 22.95 22.89 31.64
CA ASP A 53 21.60 22.29 31.71
C ASP A 53 20.63 23.14 32.52
N LEU A 54 19.40 23.26 32.03
CA LEU A 54 18.30 23.86 32.77
C LEU A 54 17.47 22.73 33.39
N ILE A 55 17.38 22.72 34.72
CA ILE A 55 16.58 21.72 35.46
C ILE A 55 15.37 22.43 36.05
N THR A 56 14.18 21.88 35.86
CA THR A 56 12.95 22.31 36.52
C THR A 56 12.57 21.24 37.56
N ASP A 57 12.31 21.66 38.79
CA ASP A 57 12.04 20.80 39.93
C ASP A 57 10.71 21.23 40.56
N ASN A 58 9.62 20.77 39.94
CA ASN A 58 8.28 21.08 40.40
C ASN A 58 7.83 20.06 41.45
N ASN A 59 8.07 20.40 42.71
CA ASN A 59 7.61 19.65 43.88
C ASN A 59 6.21 20.09 44.34
N SER A 60 5.54 20.96 43.57
CA SER A 60 4.18 21.42 43.87
C SER A 60 3.09 20.46 43.37
N SER A 61 1.88 20.59 43.91
CA SER A 61 0.68 19.91 43.39
C SER A 61 -0.08 20.75 42.34
N ILE A 62 0.46 21.91 41.96
CA ILE A 62 -0.21 22.92 41.13
C ILE A 62 0.04 22.62 39.66
N ALA A 63 -1.02 22.61 38.85
CA ALA A 63 -0.88 22.60 37.39
C ALA A 63 -0.08 23.82 36.94
N TYR A 64 0.97 23.59 36.15
CA TYR A 64 1.91 24.63 35.69
C TYR A 64 2.66 25.34 36.83
N GLY A 65 2.92 24.63 37.93
CA GLY A 65 3.64 25.13 39.11
C GLY A 65 5.00 25.74 38.78
N ILE A 66 5.65 25.28 37.71
CA ILE A 66 6.73 26.00 37.03
C ILE A 66 6.27 26.31 35.60
N THR A 67 6.37 27.58 35.20
CA THR A 67 6.05 28.03 33.84
C THR A 67 7.21 28.82 33.24
N ILE A 68 7.71 28.39 32.09
CA ILE A 68 8.65 29.16 31.26
C ILE A 68 7.92 29.65 30.02
N THR A 69 7.85 30.96 29.85
CA THR A 69 7.12 31.63 28.77
C THR A 69 7.92 32.82 28.24
N GLY A 70 7.37 33.54 27.26
CA GLY A 70 8.01 34.69 26.65
C GLY A 70 8.98 34.32 25.51
N THR A 71 10.23 34.80 25.59
CA THR A 71 11.16 34.87 24.44
C THR A 71 11.57 33.50 23.89
N GLN A 72 12.58 32.86 24.48
CA GLN A 72 13.14 31.59 24.00
C GLN A 72 13.95 30.90 25.10
N VAL A 73 13.89 29.57 25.16
CA VAL A 73 14.80 28.71 25.92
C VAL A 73 15.92 28.28 24.97
N ASN A 74 17.14 28.78 25.15
CA ASN A 74 18.22 28.61 24.18
C ASN A 74 19.60 28.38 24.83
N ASN A 75 19.65 27.71 25.98
CA ASN A 75 20.90 27.20 26.55
C ASN A 75 21.42 26.00 25.74
N ALA A 76 22.74 25.84 25.64
CA ALA A 76 23.40 24.82 24.81
C ALA A 76 23.35 23.39 25.38
N GLY A 77 22.55 23.15 26.42
CA GLY A 77 22.49 21.90 27.19
C GLY A 77 21.11 21.23 27.15
N ILE A 78 20.87 20.39 28.15
CA ILE A 78 19.61 19.68 28.36
C ILE A 78 18.64 20.61 29.09
N VAL A 79 17.37 20.59 28.68
CA VAL A 79 16.26 21.15 29.45
C VAL A 79 15.50 19.99 30.07
N SER A 80 15.47 19.87 31.38
CA SER A 80 14.84 18.72 32.04
C SER A 80 13.85 19.12 33.13
N ASN A 81 12.92 18.23 33.41
CA ASN A 81 12.06 18.31 34.59
C ASN A 81 12.29 17.08 35.48
N ALA A 82 12.57 17.31 36.76
CA ALA A 82 12.94 16.31 37.76
C ALA A 82 12.07 16.42 39.04
N GLY A 83 10.93 17.11 38.93
CA GLY A 83 10.02 17.35 40.06
C GLY A 83 9.46 16.08 40.68
N THR A 84 9.19 16.11 41.98
CA THR A 84 8.52 15.00 42.69
C THR A 84 7.05 15.31 43.03
N GLY A 85 6.55 16.47 42.62
CA GLY A 85 5.19 16.91 42.85
C GLY A 85 4.17 16.19 41.96
N SER A 86 2.88 16.51 42.16
CA SER A 86 1.78 16.05 41.29
C SER A 86 1.31 17.11 40.29
N GLY A 87 1.83 18.34 40.39
CA GLY A 87 1.58 19.43 39.47
C GLY A 87 2.39 19.28 38.19
N SER A 88 2.15 20.10 37.17
CA SER A 88 2.89 20.04 35.89
C SER A 88 3.89 21.17 35.73
N THR A 89 4.93 20.95 34.93
CA THR A 89 5.82 22.02 34.42
C THR A 89 5.40 22.38 32.99
N LEU A 90 5.27 23.67 32.68
CA LEU A 90 4.94 24.18 31.34
C LEU A 90 6.11 24.96 30.74
N ILE A 91 6.54 24.58 29.54
CA ILE A 91 7.41 25.42 28.69
C ILE A 91 6.60 25.82 27.46
N SER A 92 6.18 27.08 27.44
CA SER A 92 5.46 27.71 26.32
C SER A 92 6.36 28.63 25.49
N ALA A 93 7.53 28.99 25.99
CA ALA A 93 8.56 29.68 25.21
C ALA A 93 9.11 28.75 24.11
N ALA A 94 9.51 29.31 22.97
CA ALA A 94 10.18 28.55 21.92
C ALA A 94 11.44 27.85 22.46
N ILE A 95 11.69 26.62 22.02
CA ILE A 95 12.92 25.87 22.31
C ILE A 95 13.86 26.10 21.15
N GLY A 96 14.94 26.84 21.43
CA GLY A 96 15.89 27.32 20.45
C GLY A 96 16.88 26.24 19.99
N PRO A 97 17.61 26.53 18.89
CA PRO A 97 18.47 25.55 18.20
C PRO A 97 19.70 25.11 18.98
N ASN A 98 20.03 25.75 20.10
CA ASN A 98 21.14 25.32 20.95
C ASN A 98 20.73 24.22 21.93
N VAL A 99 19.43 24.05 22.22
CA VAL A 99 18.96 23.02 23.14
C VAL A 99 19.09 21.66 22.47
N THR A 100 19.92 20.79 23.05
CA THR A 100 20.23 19.48 22.46
C THR A 100 19.19 18.42 22.80
N SER A 101 18.60 18.52 23.99
CA SER A 101 17.61 17.56 24.50
C SER A 101 16.62 18.25 25.43
N THR A 102 15.35 17.83 25.35
CA THR A 102 14.34 18.10 26.37
C THR A 102 13.89 16.80 27.02
N GLN A 103 13.99 16.71 28.34
CA GLN A 103 13.88 15.47 29.11
C GLN A 103 12.85 15.56 30.24
N GLU A 104 11.90 14.62 30.27
CA GLU A 104 10.96 14.47 31.38
C GLU A 104 11.39 13.30 32.25
N ASN A 105 11.97 13.59 33.43
CA ASN A 105 12.53 12.59 34.34
C ASN A 105 11.61 12.24 35.51
N SER A 106 10.46 12.91 35.60
CA SER A 106 9.54 12.80 36.72
C SER A 106 8.41 11.82 36.41
N VAL A 107 7.97 11.07 37.41
CA VAL A 107 6.88 10.09 37.27
C VAL A 107 5.51 10.66 37.67
N THR A 108 5.49 11.78 38.38
CA THR A 108 4.27 12.36 38.98
C THR A 108 3.99 13.78 38.53
N SER A 109 5.02 14.54 38.15
CA SER A 109 4.92 15.91 37.66
C SER A 109 5.27 15.97 36.17
N PRO A 110 4.30 15.94 35.24
CA PRO A 110 4.58 15.88 33.82
C PRO A 110 5.17 17.20 33.28
N LEU A 111 6.01 17.08 32.25
CA LEU A 111 6.50 18.21 31.44
C LEU A 111 5.63 18.37 30.20
N ILE A 112 5.12 19.59 30.04
CA ILE A 112 4.30 20.02 28.91
C ILE A 112 5.08 21.07 28.12
N LEU A 113 5.30 20.79 26.85
CA LEU A 113 6.07 21.64 25.93
C LEU A 113 5.15 22.19 24.84
N ASN A 114 4.69 23.43 25.00
CA ASN A 114 3.79 24.08 24.04
C ASN A 114 4.53 25.02 23.08
N GLY A 115 5.79 25.37 23.36
CA GLY A 115 6.59 26.22 22.48
C GLY A 115 7.19 25.44 21.31
N PRO A 116 7.36 26.08 20.13
CA PRO A 116 7.95 25.43 18.97
C PRO A 116 9.40 25.02 19.23
N LEU A 117 9.82 23.89 18.63
CA LEU A 117 11.18 23.36 18.69
C LEU A 117 11.90 23.61 17.36
N VAL A 118 13.14 24.10 17.42
CA VAL A 118 14.01 24.27 16.25
C VAL A 118 15.12 23.21 16.29
N VAL A 119 15.13 22.29 15.33
CA VAL A 119 16.20 21.31 15.15
C VAL A 119 17.40 21.98 14.46
N ASN A 120 18.60 21.72 14.97
CA ASN A 120 19.86 22.16 14.35
C ASN A 120 20.87 21.02 14.39
N GLY A 121 20.92 20.23 13.31
CA GLY A 121 21.68 18.99 13.24
C GLY A 121 20.95 17.84 13.94
N SER A 122 20.71 17.96 15.24
CA SER A 122 19.83 17.05 16.00
C SER A 122 19.14 17.74 17.17
N ALA A 123 17.96 17.24 17.53
CA ALA A 123 17.27 17.59 18.77
C ALA A 123 16.57 16.34 19.31
N THR A 124 16.52 16.18 20.63
CA THR A 124 15.95 14.98 21.26
C THR A 124 14.82 15.35 22.21
N LEU A 125 13.69 14.65 22.11
CA LEU A 125 12.63 14.65 23.11
C LEU A 125 12.68 13.30 23.85
N THR A 126 12.77 13.31 25.17
CA THR A 126 12.94 12.09 25.96
C THR A 126 11.93 12.04 27.11
N ALA A 127 11.22 10.93 27.23
CA ALA A 127 10.42 10.60 28.41
C ALA A 127 11.13 9.48 29.18
N ALA A 128 11.55 9.72 30.42
CA ALA A 128 12.20 8.71 31.25
C ALA A 128 11.21 7.63 31.73
N ASN A 129 11.73 6.62 32.46
CA ASN A 129 10.91 5.49 32.91
C ASN A 129 9.77 5.95 33.83
N GLY A 130 8.52 5.69 33.41
CA GLY A 130 7.30 6.05 34.12
C GLY A 130 6.84 7.50 33.88
N SER A 131 7.61 8.28 33.15
CA SER A 131 7.34 9.68 32.86
C SER A 131 6.37 9.87 31.69
N LEU A 132 5.77 11.06 31.61
CA LEU A 132 4.88 11.49 30.52
C LEU A 132 5.34 12.84 29.96
N LEU A 133 5.85 12.82 28.73
CA LEU A 133 6.21 14.01 27.96
C LEU A 133 5.13 14.32 26.93
N ASN A 134 4.51 15.50 27.03
CA ASN A 134 3.56 16.00 26.03
C ASN A 134 4.15 17.23 25.31
N PHE A 135 4.37 17.11 24.01
CA PHE A 135 4.87 18.18 23.15
C PHE A 135 3.80 18.62 22.16
N SER A 136 3.53 19.93 22.06
CA SER A 136 2.49 20.48 21.17
C SER A 136 2.90 21.68 20.33
N GLY A 137 4.17 22.11 20.39
CA GLY A 137 4.60 23.39 19.82
C GLY A 137 4.95 23.41 18.33
N GLY A 138 5.04 22.24 17.69
CA GLY A 138 5.51 22.10 16.31
C GLY A 138 7.04 22.12 16.18
N VAL A 139 7.57 21.48 15.15
CA VAL A 139 9.01 21.27 14.94
C VAL A 139 9.44 21.86 13.60
N THR A 140 10.54 22.62 13.60
CA THR A 140 11.13 23.23 12.40
C THR A 140 12.65 23.06 12.41
N GLY A 141 13.36 23.66 11.46
CA GLY A 141 14.83 23.62 11.40
C GLY A 141 15.35 22.48 10.52
N THR A 142 16.59 22.08 10.72
CA THR A 142 17.29 21.10 9.86
C THR A 142 17.92 19.99 10.69
N GLY A 143 17.88 18.76 10.19
CA GLY A 143 18.47 17.58 10.83
C GLY A 143 17.46 16.63 11.46
N THR A 144 17.91 15.83 12.42
CA THR A 144 17.14 14.72 12.99
C THR A 144 16.42 15.09 14.28
N LEU A 145 15.12 14.83 14.35
CA LEU A 145 14.36 14.79 15.59
C LEU A 145 14.39 13.38 16.17
N TYR A 146 15.01 13.20 17.34
CA TYR A 146 15.00 11.94 18.08
C TYR A 146 13.87 11.92 19.12
N LEU A 147 13.15 10.81 19.15
CA LEU A 147 12.06 10.53 20.09
C LEU A 147 12.46 9.34 20.96
N ASP A 148 12.81 9.63 22.20
CA ASP A 148 13.32 8.65 23.16
C ASP A 148 12.27 8.39 24.24
N ASN A 149 11.24 7.60 23.90
CA ASN A 149 10.32 7.12 24.92
C ASN A 149 10.97 5.97 25.71
N ASN A 150 11.58 6.32 26.83
CA ASN A 150 12.12 5.38 27.81
C ASN A 150 11.08 5.01 28.89
N SER A 151 9.84 5.49 28.76
CA SER A 151 8.72 5.20 29.64
C SER A 151 8.09 3.85 29.37
N SER A 152 7.57 3.21 30.42
CA SER A 152 6.69 2.04 30.30
C SER A 152 5.24 2.40 29.96
N THR A 153 4.89 3.68 30.01
CA THR A 153 3.54 4.19 29.76
C THR A 153 3.26 4.28 28.26
N ASN A 154 2.15 3.69 27.80
CA ASN A 154 1.72 3.83 26.42
C ASN A 154 1.37 5.29 26.09
N GLY A 155 1.96 5.85 25.03
CA GLY A 155 1.89 7.30 24.77
C GLY A 155 2.75 8.14 25.72
N GLY A 156 3.72 7.52 26.41
CA GLY A 156 4.64 8.18 27.36
C GLY A 156 5.43 9.33 26.74
N LEU A 157 5.62 9.30 25.42
CA LEU A 157 5.99 10.46 24.62
C LEU A 157 4.91 10.71 23.58
N THR A 158 4.23 11.85 23.68
CA THR A 158 3.18 12.26 22.74
C THR A 158 3.55 13.59 22.10
N ILE A 159 3.46 13.63 20.77
CA ILE A 159 3.53 14.85 19.96
C ILE A 159 2.14 15.14 19.40
N SER A 160 1.61 16.33 19.69
CA SER A 160 0.31 16.83 19.28
C SER A 160 0.41 18.27 18.78
N GLY A 161 -0.70 18.93 18.46
CA GLY A 161 -0.69 20.37 18.16
C GLY A 161 0.03 20.73 16.86
N GLY A 162 1.10 21.53 16.94
CA GLY A 162 1.83 22.02 15.76
C GLY A 162 2.49 20.90 14.94
N SER A 163 2.63 21.09 13.62
CA SER A 163 3.20 20.10 12.71
C SER A 163 4.67 19.79 12.98
N ILE A 164 5.11 18.57 12.69
CA ILE A 164 6.54 18.22 12.59
C ILE A 164 6.98 18.53 11.17
N ASP A 165 7.82 19.54 10.97
CA ASP A 165 8.24 20.01 9.64
C ASP A 165 9.72 20.44 9.62
N ASN A 166 10.59 19.70 10.35
CA ASN A 166 12.03 19.83 10.19
C ASN A 166 12.49 19.26 8.85
N ALA A 167 13.41 19.97 8.18
CA ALA A 167 14.10 19.46 7.00
C ALA A 167 15.10 18.37 7.41
N GLY A 168 14.66 17.11 7.36
CA GLY A 168 15.45 15.97 7.80
C GLY A 168 14.58 14.79 8.21
N THR A 169 14.98 14.08 9.27
CA THR A 169 14.34 12.83 9.67
C THR A 169 13.73 12.90 11.07
N VAL A 170 12.83 11.95 11.35
CA VAL A 170 12.28 11.68 12.68
C VAL A 170 12.64 10.25 13.06
N VAL A 171 13.19 10.03 14.25
CA VAL A 171 13.67 8.71 14.67
C VAL A 171 13.12 8.38 16.05
N ASN A 172 12.36 7.28 16.17
CA ASN A 172 12.00 6.70 17.46
C ASN A 172 13.09 5.73 17.93
N ASN A 173 13.80 6.09 19.00
CA ASN A 173 14.94 5.36 19.55
C ASN A 173 14.79 5.06 21.05
N GLY A 174 13.58 5.22 21.58
CA GLY A 174 13.26 4.93 22.98
C GLY A 174 13.66 3.52 23.43
N THR A 175 13.85 3.34 24.74
CA THR A 175 14.17 2.04 25.35
C THR A 175 13.05 1.52 26.26
N GLY A 176 11.97 2.28 26.41
CA GLY A 176 10.82 1.94 27.25
C GLY A 176 9.83 1.02 26.54
N THR A 177 8.95 0.37 27.30
CA THR A 177 7.91 -0.53 26.75
C THR A 177 6.65 0.20 26.29
N GLY A 178 6.53 1.50 26.59
CA GLY A 178 5.42 2.33 26.17
C GLY A 178 5.58 2.85 24.75
N SER A 179 4.49 3.00 23.99
CA SER A 179 4.57 3.53 22.62
C SER A 179 4.87 5.03 22.57
N THR A 180 5.57 5.48 21.54
CA THR A 180 5.62 6.88 21.10
C THR A 180 4.40 7.18 20.21
N LEU A 181 3.72 8.31 20.44
CA LEU A 181 2.56 8.75 19.65
C LEU A 181 2.83 10.07 18.94
N ILE A 182 2.66 10.11 17.62
CA ILE A 182 2.61 11.34 16.81
C ILE A 182 1.18 11.51 16.32
N SER A 183 0.49 12.54 16.81
CA SER A 183 -0.90 12.86 16.48
C SER A 183 -1.07 14.14 15.66
N THR A 184 0.03 14.86 15.44
CA THR A 184 0.10 16.02 14.55
C THR A 184 0.48 15.62 13.12
N THR A 185 0.26 16.51 12.17
CA THR A 185 0.73 16.35 10.80
C THR A 185 2.25 16.32 10.72
N ILE A 186 2.79 15.38 9.94
CA ILE A 186 4.19 15.38 9.50
C ILE A 186 4.24 16.07 8.14
N GLY A 187 4.92 17.20 8.10
CA GLY A 187 5.03 18.11 6.96
C GLY A 187 6.03 17.64 5.91
N SER A 188 5.99 18.30 4.75
CA SER A 188 6.76 17.93 3.56
C SER A 188 8.27 18.09 3.72
N ASN A 189 8.76 18.87 4.68
CA ASN A 189 10.21 18.98 4.87
C ASN A 189 10.83 17.71 5.47
N VAL A 190 10.03 16.85 6.09
CA VAL A 190 10.50 15.56 6.60
C VAL A 190 10.73 14.60 5.42
N THR A 191 11.92 14.01 5.35
CA THR A 191 12.33 13.09 4.28
C THR A 191 12.36 11.64 4.71
N GLY A 192 12.34 11.37 6.03
CA GLY A 192 12.32 10.00 6.53
C GLY A 192 11.85 9.90 7.96
N ILE A 193 11.21 8.77 8.26
CA ILE A 193 10.74 8.42 9.60
C ILE A 193 11.24 7.01 9.92
N THR A 194 11.92 6.85 11.04
CA THR A 194 12.55 5.59 11.42
C THR A 194 12.04 5.08 12.76
N GLN A 195 11.54 3.85 12.78
CA GLN A 195 11.32 3.07 14.00
C GLN A 195 12.59 2.24 14.25
N ASN A 196 13.40 2.65 15.23
CA ASN A 196 14.62 1.94 15.62
C ASN A 196 14.51 1.26 16.98
N SER A 197 13.61 1.76 17.84
CA SER A 197 13.40 1.19 19.17
C SER A 197 12.93 -0.25 19.10
N THR A 198 13.53 -1.12 19.92
CA THR A 198 13.12 -2.53 20.06
C THR A 198 11.94 -2.70 21.01
N THR A 199 11.66 -1.73 21.89
CA THR A 199 10.70 -1.86 22.98
C THR A 199 9.55 -0.86 22.94
N SER A 200 9.75 0.32 22.32
CA SER A 200 8.75 1.37 22.14
C SER A 200 8.29 1.39 20.69
N ALA A 201 7.03 1.03 20.45
CA ALA A 201 6.41 1.15 19.13
C ALA A 201 6.15 2.63 18.76
N LEU A 202 6.22 2.95 17.47
CA LEU A 202 5.87 4.26 16.93
C LEU A 202 4.49 4.21 16.29
N ASN A 203 3.58 5.01 16.84
CA ASN A 203 2.23 5.18 16.33
C ASN A 203 2.06 6.58 15.74
N ILE A 204 1.75 6.67 14.46
CA ILE A 204 1.51 7.91 13.72
C ILE A 204 0.03 7.95 13.35
N THR A 205 -0.69 8.87 13.98
CA THR A 205 -2.13 9.08 13.78
C THR A 205 -2.43 10.38 13.04
N GLY A 206 -1.50 11.33 13.05
CA GLY A 206 -1.56 12.50 12.18
C GLY A 206 -1.17 12.17 10.74
N GLY A 207 -1.62 12.99 9.79
CA GLY A 207 -1.32 12.78 8.37
C GLY A 207 0.15 13.02 8.02
N ILE A 208 0.62 12.38 6.95
CA ILE A 208 1.97 12.54 6.39
C ILE A 208 1.85 13.21 5.02
N THR A 209 2.66 14.25 4.78
CA THR A 209 2.77 14.91 3.48
C THR A 209 4.10 14.54 2.82
N VAL A 210 4.06 13.75 1.75
CA VAL A 210 5.23 13.32 0.98
C VAL A 210 5.67 14.44 0.03
N ASN A 211 6.91 14.91 0.15
CA ASN A 211 7.46 15.90 -0.78
C ASN A 211 7.81 15.30 -2.14
N SER A 212 8.13 16.14 -3.12
CA SER A 212 8.51 15.73 -4.47
C SER A 212 9.78 14.87 -4.56
N SER A 213 10.67 14.94 -3.57
CA SER A 213 11.86 14.08 -3.46
C SER A 213 11.56 12.72 -2.82
N GLY A 214 10.36 12.56 -2.25
CA GLY A 214 9.90 11.36 -1.58
C GLY A 214 10.05 11.39 -0.06
N LEU A 215 9.49 10.36 0.58
CA LEU A 215 9.60 10.10 2.01
C LEU A 215 9.80 8.60 2.24
N THR A 216 10.73 8.26 3.14
CA THR A 216 11.00 6.87 3.51
C THR A 216 10.50 6.56 4.92
N LEU A 217 9.69 5.52 5.06
CA LEU A 217 9.36 4.90 6.34
C LEU A 217 10.29 3.70 6.54
N THR A 218 11.08 3.70 7.60
CA THR A 218 12.03 2.62 7.90
C THR A 218 11.72 1.98 9.24
N ASN A 219 11.57 0.67 9.29
CA ASN A 219 11.56 -0.07 10.54
C ASN A 219 12.79 -0.98 10.61
N THR A 220 13.69 -0.73 11.56
CA THR A 220 14.88 -1.55 11.87
C THR A 220 14.73 -2.30 13.20
N SER A 221 13.56 -2.19 13.84
CA SER A 221 13.28 -2.82 15.13
C SER A 221 13.17 -4.33 15.04
N THR A 222 13.71 -5.04 16.02
CA THR A 222 13.54 -6.51 16.11
C THR A 222 12.21 -6.94 16.71
N SER A 223 11.43 -6.03 17.31
CA SER A 223 10.24 -6.41 18.11
C SER A 223 9.10 -5.39 18.13
N SER A 224 9.30 -4.16 17.65
CA SER A 224 8.29 -3.11 17.62
C SER A 224 7.86 -2.77 16.19
N ILE A 225 6.56 -2.64 15.97
CA ILE A 225 5.97 -2.24 14.68
C ILE A 225 5.98 -0.71 14.55
N MET A 226 6.09 -0.22 13.32
CA MET A 226 5.70 1.14 12.95
C MET A 226 4.27 1.13 12.43
N SER A 227 3.36 1.85 13.10
CA SER A 227 1.95 1.96 12.70
C SER A 227 1.63 3.36 12.21
N VAL A 228 1.12 3.48 10.99
CA VAL A 228 0.58 4.71 10.40
C VAL A 228 -0.91 4.53 10.20
N THR A 229 -1.70 5.41 10.81
CA THR A 229 -3.17 5.42 10.74
C THR A 229 -3.73 6.72 10.17
N GLY A 230 -2.91 7.78 10.15
CA GLY A 230 -3.19 9.03 9.48
C GLY A 230 -2.93 8.96 7.98
N GLY A 231 -3.53 9.87 7.22
CA GLY A 231 -3.56 9.79 5.76
C GLY A 231 -2.22 10.18 5.18
N ILE A 232 -1.83 9.57 4.08
CA ILE A 232 -0.59 9.92 3.38
C ILE A 232 -0.97 10.64 2.09
N THR A 233 -0.49 11.86 1.91
CA THR A 233 -0.76 12.70 0.73
C THR A 233 0.55 13.28 0.22
N GLY A 234 0.53 14.17 -0.78
CA GLY A 234 1.71 14.86 -1.29
C GLY A 234 2.04 14.47 -2.73
N THR A 235 3.24 14.83 -3.21
CA THR A 235 3.57 14.83 -4.66
C THR A 235 4.76 13.98 -5.05
N GLY A 236 5.32 13.21 -4.12
CA GLY A 236 6.42 12.30 -4.44
C GLY A 236 6.17 10.87 -4.00
N ASN A 237 7.24 10.09 -4.02
CA ASN A 237 7.20 8.66 -3.80
C ASN A 237 7.29 8.34 -2.31
N LEU A 238 6.46 7.39 -1.87
CA LEU A 238 6.55 6.79 -0.55
C LEU A 238 7.39 5.53 -0.63
N THR A 239 8.42 5.41 0.20
CA THR A 239 9.24 4.19 0.30
C THR A 239 9.03 3.52 1.65
N LEU A 240 8.82 2.20 1.67
CA LEU A 240 8.68 1.37 2.87
C LEU A 240 9.90 0.45 2.97
N ASN A 241 10.70 0.65 4.01
CA ASN A 241 11.85 -0.18 4.34
C ASN A 241 11.56 -0.98 5.61
N ASN A 242 10.83 -2.09 5.47
CA ASN A 242 10.71 -3.05 6.55
C ASN A 242 12.00 -3.88 6.62
N ASP A 243 12.97 -3.40 7.40
CA ASP A 243 14.25 -4.07 7.66
C ASP A 243 14.16 -5.05 8.84
N THR A 244 12.93 -5.48 9.17
CA THR A 244 12.63 -6.36 10.32
C THR A 244 12.18 -7.75 9.88
N SER A 245 12.25 -8.73 10.78
CA SER A 245 11.60 -10.03 10.61
C SER A 245 10.12 -10.04 11.06
N LEU A 246 9.58 -8.88 11.47
CA LEU A 246 8.23 -8.78 12.02
C LEU A 246 7.20 -8.83 10.90
N VAL A 247 6.19 -9.68 11.09
CA VAL A 247 4.97 -9.65 10.28
C VAL A 247 4.33 -8.26 10.45
N ASN A 248 4.02 -7.62 9.32
CA ASN A 248 3.47 -6.27 9.25
C ASN A 248 4.36 -5.23 9.96
N GLY A 249 5.69 -5.39 9.88
CA GLY A 249 6.67 -4.54 10.58
C GLY A 249 6.48 -3.05 10.28
N ILE A 250 6.04 -2.72 9.06
CA ILE A 250 5.41 -1.44 8.74
C ILE A 250 3.94 -1.70 8.42
N THR A 251 3.04 -1.05 9.15
CA THR A 251 1.59 -1.13 8.93
C THR A 251 1.03 0.24 8.61
N ILE A 252 0.39 0.39 7.45
CA ILE A 252 -0.40 1.57 7.08
C ILE A 252 -1.88 1.16 7.05
N SER A 253 -2.71 1.88 7.80
CA SER A 253 -4.13 1.56 8.03
C SER A 253 -4.94 2.83 8.20
N GLY A 254 -6.26 2.70 8.41
CA GLY A 254 -7.12 3.86 8.64
C GLY A 254 -7.37 4.67 7.37
N THR A 255 -6.98 5.95 7.38
CA THR A 255 -7.22 6.86 6.25
C THR A 255 -6.34 6.54 5.04
N ALA A 256 -6.80 6.91 3.85
CA ALA A 256 -6.18 6.51 2.59
C ALA A 256 -4.72 6.96 2.42
N VAL A 257 -3.97 6.15 1.65
CA VAL A 257 -2.67 6.49 1.07
C VAL A 257 -2.90 7.01 -0.34
N ASP A 258 -2.69 8.29 -0.56
CA ASP A 258 -3.05 9.01 -1.77
C ASP A 258 -1.98 10.05 -2.17
N ASN A 259 -0.70 9.68 -2.03
CA ASN A 259 0.40 10.48 -2.57
C ASN A 259 0.42 10.40 -4.10
N ALA A 260 0.59 11.54 -4.77
CA ALA A 260 0.77 11.61 -6.22
C ALA A 260 2.19 11.16 -6.60
N GLY A 261 2.38 9.85 -6.69
CA GLY A 261 3.66 9.20 -6.96
C GLY A 261 3.54 7.68 -6.83
N THR A 262 4.67 7.00 -6.63
CA THR A 262 4.69 5.56 -6.36
C THR A 262 4.67 5.26 -4.87
N ILE A 263 4.23 4.05 -4.54
CA ILE A 263 4.50 3.38 -3.26
C ILE A 263 5.50 2.26 -3.54
N THR A 264 6.65 2.28 -2.89
CA THR A 264 7.72 1.30 -3.11
C THR A 264 8.04 0.57 -1.83
N ASN A 265 7.97 -0.76 -1.80
CA ASN A 265 8.55 -1.57 -0.74
C ASN A 265 10.00 -1.95 -1.11
N SER A 266 10.95 -1.68 -0.23
CA SER A 266 12.40 -1.89 -0.44
C SER A 266 13.11 -2.31 0.84
N GLY A 267 12.37 -2.90 1.78
CA GLY A 267 12.94 -3.44 3.01
C GLY A 267 13.97 -4.54 2.76
N THR A 268 14.82 -4.78 3.75
CA THR A 268 15.82 -5.86 3.74
C THR A 268 15.50 -6.96 4.76
N GLY A 269 14.39 -6.80 5.50
CA GLY A 269 13.88 -7.75 6.46
C GLY A 269 13.12 -8.89 5.81
N THR A 270 12.75 -9.90 6.59
CA THR A 270 11.93 -11.04 6.13
C THR A 270 10.45 -10.90 6.47
N GLY A 271 10.11 -9.91 7.29
CA GLY A 271 8.72 -9.56 7.59
C GLY A 271 8.11 -8.77 6.45
N ASN A 272 6.81 -8.89 6.23
CA ASN A 272 6.09 -8.13 5.21
C ASN A 272 5.75 -6.70 5.67
N SER A 273 5.60 -5.79 4.71
CA SER A 273 4.93 -4.50 4.88
C SER A 273 3.44 -4.65 4.58
N LEU A 274 2.56 -4.06 5.38
CA LEU A 274 1.10 -4.13 5.20
C LEU A 274 0.50 -2.74 4.94
N ILE A 275 -0.27 -2.62 3.86
CA ILE A 275 -1.16 -1.49 3.58
C ILE A 275 -2.61 -1.99 3.64
N SER A 276 -3.25 -1.82 4.78
CA SER A 276 -4.68 -2.11 4.97
C SER A 276 -5.59 -0.89 4.76
N ALA A 277 -5.00 0.32 4.67
CA ALA A 277 -5.70 1.51 4.20
C ALA A 277 -6.03 1.40 2.70
N ALA A 278 -7.04 2.15 2.26
CA ALA A 278 -7.29 2.30 0.82
C ALA A 278 -6.10 2.99 0.13
N ILE A 279 -5.71 2.51 -1.04
CA ILE A 279 -4.79 3.21 -1.94
C ILE A 279 -5.62 4.06 -2.90
N GLY A 280 -5.39 5.37 -2.87
CA GLY A 280 -6.16 6.37 -3.59
C GLY A 280 -5.72 6.55 -5.05
N SER A 281 -6.56 7.26 -5.82
CA SER A 281 -6.40 7.43 -7.26
C SER A 281 -5.21 8.31 -7.67
N ASN A 282 -4.57 9.05 -6.75
CA ASN A 282 -3.37 9.82 -7.08
C ASN A 282 -2.13 8.93 -7.21
N VAL A 283 -2.15 7.72 -6.64
CA VAL A 283 -1.02 6.78 -6.72
C VAL A 283 -0.90 6.22 -8.14
N THR A 284 0.25 6.47 -8.77
CA THR A 284 0.51 6.07 -10.15
C THR A 284 1.13 4.67 -10.26
N GLY A 285 1.70 4.16 -9.16
CA GLY A 285 2.18 2.79 -9.14
C GLY A 285 2.52 2.27 -7.76
N VAL A 286 2.56 0.94 -7.68
CA VAL A 286 3.03 0.18 -6.52
C VAL A 286 4.19 -0.70 -6.98
N ILE A 287 5.29 -0.66 -6.25
CA ILE A 287 6.52 -1.35 -6.60
C ILE A 287 6.96 -2.22 -5.43
N GLU A 288 7.08 -3.52 -5.67
CA GLU A 288 7.77 -4.46 -4.81
C GLU A 288 9.22 -4.59 -5.31
N ASN A 289 10.17 -4.07 -4.54
CA ASN A 289 11.61 -4.00 -4.85
C ASN A 289 12.47 -4.54 -3.68
N SER A 290 11.87 -5.27 -2.75
CA SER A 290 12.57 -6.02 -1.72
C SER A 290 12.67 -7.47 -2.12
N THR A 291 13.85 -8.07 -2.01
CA THR A 291 14.02 -9.50 -2.29
C THR A 291 13.55 -10.41 -1.15
N THR A 292 13.30 -9.85 0.05
CA THR A 292 13.04 -10.60 1.29
C THR A 292 11.79 -10.19 2.08
N SER A 293 11.37 -8.92 2.00
CA SER A 293 10.15 -8.39 2.64
C SER A 293 9.05 -8.29 1.59
N ALA A 294 7.96 -9.04 1.73
CA ALA A 294 6.81 -8.89 0.83
C ALA A 294 6.00 -7.61 1.09
N LEU A 295 5.14 -7.23 0.14
CA LEU A 295 4.17 -6.15 0.28
C LEU A 295 2.75 -6.70 0.17
N ASP A 296 1.97 -6.55 1.24
CA ASP A 296 0.57 -6.93 1.27
C ASP A 296 -0.33 -5.68 1.27
N ILE A 297 -1.26 -5.64 0.33
CA ILE A 297 -2.27 -4.59 0.18
C ILE A 297 -3.64 -5.20 0.53
N GLY A 298 -4.04 -5.02 1.78
CA GLY A 298 -5.33 -5.47 2.31
C GLY A 298 -6.48 -4.49 2.05
N GLY A 299 -6.18 -3.21 1.84
CA GLY A 299 -7.17 -2.19 1.49
C GLY A 299 -7.47 -2.13 -0.01
N PRO A 300 -8.60 -1.53 -0.44
CA PRO A 300 -8.92 -1.41 -1.85
C PRO A 300 -7.93 -0.50 -2.58
N LEU A 301 -7.58 -0.88 -3.82
CA LEU A 301 -6.79 -0.07 -4.73
C LEU A 301 -7.70 0.68 -5.71
N THR A 302 -7.58 1.99 -5.78
CA THR A 302 -8.28 2.82 -6.79
C THR A 302 -7.31 3.18 -7.91
N VAL A 303 -7.55 2.66 -9.12
CA VAL A 303 -6.73 2.92 -10.30
C VAL A 303 -6.85 4.38 -10.73
N ASN A 304 -5.70 5.02 -10.94
CA ASN A 304 -5.57 6.37 -11.47
C ASN A 304 -6.19 6.45 -12.87
N ALA A 305 -6.81 7.58 -13.22
CA ALA A 305 -7.44 7.76 -14.53
C ALA A 305 -6.45 7.65 -15.71
N SER A 306 -5.17 7.93 -15.49
CA SER A 306 -4.07 7.75 -16.45
C SER A 306 -3.46 6.34 -16.41
N GLY A 307 -3.98 5.47 -15.54
CA GLY A 307 -3.49 4.12 -15.27
C GLY A 307 -2.63 4.00 -14.02
N THR A 308 -2.64 2.82 -13.41
CA THR A 308 -1.82 2.47 -12.25
C THR A 308 -1.02 1.21 -12.56
N THR A 309 0.28 1.25 -12.28
CA THR A 309 1.19 0.12 -12.54
C THR A 309 1.58 -0.59 -11.26
N ILE A 310 1.34 -1.90 -11.19
CA ILE A 310 1.84 -2.79 -10.13
C ILE A 310 3.07 -3.51 -10.67
N THR A 311 4.21 -3.35 -10.01
CA THR A 311 5.49 -3.94 -10.45
C THR A 311 6.08 -4.80 -9.35
N ASN A 312 6.45 -6.04 -9.67
CA ASN A 312 7.45 -6.76 -8.89
C ASN A 312 8.78 -6.64 -9.63
N ALA A 313 9.69 -5.82 -9.10
CA ALA A 313 10.96 -5.45 -9.72
C ALA A 313 12.11 -6.38 -9.32
N ASN A 314 11.85 -7.41 -8.52
CA ASN A 314 12.89 -8.26 -7.95
C ASN A 314 13.49 -9.19 -9.00
N THR A 315 14.79 -9.09 -9.25
CA THR A 315 15.48 -10.05 -10.14
C THR A 315 15.64 -11.44 -9.52
N SER A 316 15.56 -11.53 -8.18
CA SER A 316 15.70 -12.76 -7.39
C SER A 316 15.02 -12.58 -6.02
N GLY A 317 14.94 -13.62 -5.21
CA GLY A 317 14.28 -13.58 -3.89
C GLY A 317 12.93 -14.27 -3.90
N SER A 318 12.12 -13.99 -2.88
CA SER A 318 10.81 -14.65 -2.69
C SER A 318 9.66 -13.68 -2.40
N SER A 319 9.93 -12.38 -2.34
CA SER A 319 8.92 -11.38 -2.07
C SER A 319 7.97 -11.19 -3.23
N ILE A 320 6.68 -11.14 -2.90
CA ILE A 320 5.60 -10.88 -3.83
C ILE A 320 4.89 -9.59 -3.43
N VAL A 321 4.14 -9.02 -4.38
CA VAL A 321 3.08 -8.06 -4.05
C VAL A 321 1.74 -8.76 -4.08
N THR A 322 1.02 -8.71 -2.96
CA THR A 322 -0.32 -9.29 -2.82
C THR A 322 -1.35 -8.18 -2.71
N ILE A 323 -2.39 -8.18 -3.54
CA ILE A 323 -3.54 -7.28 -3.41
C ILE A 323 -4.76 -8.12 -3.06
N SER A 324 -5.35 -7.89 -1.88
CA SER A 324 -6.54 -8.59 -1.40
C SER A 324 -7.76 -7.67 -1.20
N GLY A 325 -7.58 -6.36 -1.11
CA GLY A 325 -8.70 -5.42 -0.92
C GLY A 325 -9.55 -5.11 -2.15
N GLY A 326 -9.21 -5.69 -3.32
CA GLY A 326 -9.89 -5.47 -4.59
C GLY A 326 -9.39 -4.24 -5.33
N VAL A 327 -9.78 -4.12 -6.61
CA VAL A 327 -9.32 -3.03 -7.47
C VAL A 327 -10.51 -2.31 -8.12
N THR A 328 -10.54 -0.99 -8.09
CA THR A 328 -11.58 -0.12 -8.68
C THR A 328 -10.94 1.06 -9.42
N GLY A 329 -11.67 2.11 -9.80
CA GLY A 329 -11.14 3.29 -10.49
C GLY A 329 -11.48 3.34 -11.98
N THR A 330 -10.92 4.31 -12.72
CA THR A 330 -11.35 4.65 -14.10
C THR A 330 -10.21 4.70 -15.12
N GLY A 331 -9.11 3.98 -14.89
CA GLY A 331 -8.02 3.83 -15.86
C GLY A 331 -7.54 2.39 -15.96
N ASP A 332 -6.44 2.20 -16.68
CA ASP A 332 -5.87 0.88 -16.93
C ASP A 332 -5.01 0.39 -15.75
N LEU A 333 -5.19 -0.88 -15.40
CA LEU A 333 -4.32 -1.57 -14.45
C LEU A 333 -3.23 -2.29 -15.23
N ILE A 334 -1.97 -1.95 -14.97
CA ILE A 334 -0.81 -2.58 -15.62
C ILE A 334 -0.09 -3.43 -14.58
N LEU A 335 0.10 -4.71 -14.88
CA LEU A 335 0.82 -5.67 -14.05
C LEU A 335 2.16 -5.96 -14.70
N GLN A 336 3.25 -5.75 -13.97
CA GLN A 336 4.61 -5.98 -14.44
C GLN A 336 5.34 -6.91 -13.48
N ASN A 337 5.12 -8.21 -13.61
CA ASN A 337 6.00 -9.16 -12.93
C ASN A 337 7.34 -9.19 -13.68
N ASN A 338 8.25 -8.33 -13.25
CA ASN A 338 9.61 -8.24 -13.78
C ASN A 338 10.56 -9.21 -13.05
N SER A 339 10.01 -10.11 -12.22
CA SER A 339 10.75 -11.10 -11.45
C SER A 339 10.68 -12.50 -12.04
N ALA A 340 11.56 -13.39 -11.57
CA ALA A 340 11.45 -14.83 -11.81
C ALA A 340 10.54 -15.55 -10.79
N ILE A 341 9.90 -14.80 -9.89
CA ILE A 341 9.12 -15.33 -8.78
C ILE A 341 7.74 -15.74 -9.30
N ALA A 342 7.39 -17.02 -9.11
CA ALA A 342 6.06 -17.52 -9.40
C ALA A 342 5.03 -16.73 -8.60
N ASP A 343 3.94 -16.32 -9.26
CA ASP A 343 2.90 -15.47 -8.69
C ASP A 343 3.45 -14.17 -8.06
N GLY A 344 4.56 -13.65 -8.60
CA GLY A 344 5.27 -12.48 -8.09
C GLY A 344 4.37 -11.24 -7.97
N ILE A 345 3.30 -11.19 -8.76
CA ILE A 345 2.14 -10.34 -8.53
C ILE A 345 0.92 -11.25 -8.32
N THR A 346 0.26 -11.09 -7.18
CA THR A 346 -0.96 -11.84 -6.84
C THR A 346 -2.11 -10.89 -6.51
N ILE A 347 -3.23 -11.01 -7.21
CA ILE A 347 -4.50 -10.33 -6.88
C ILE A 347 -5.51 -11.38 -6.45
N SER A 348 -5.90 -11.37 -5.18
CA SER A 348 -6.64 -12.46 -4.54
C SER A 348 -7.86 -11.95 -3.77
N THR A 349 -8.76 -12.87 -3.40
CA THR A 349 -9.96 -12.63 -2.59
C THR A 349 -11.00 -11.71 -3.24
N ALA A 350 -10.77 -10.40 -3.31
CA ALA A 350 -11.63 -9.45 -3.99
C ALA A 350 -11.22 -9.27 -5.46
N MET A 351 -12.22 -9.08 -6.30
CA MET A 351 -12.08 -8.96 -7.76
C MET A 351 -11.45 -7.65 -8.22
N ILE A 352 -10.88 -7.68 -9.41
CA ILE A 352 -10.51 -6.48 -10.17
C ILE A 352 -11.76 -5.95 -10.86
N ASN A 353 -12.11 -4.69 -10.65
CA ASN A 353 -13.32 -4.08 -11.19
C ASN A 353 -13.13 -2.58 -11.54
N ASN A 354 -11.91 -2.21 -11.95
CA ASN A 354 -11.66 -0.89 -12.54
C ASN A 354 -12.37 -0.78 -13.90
N THR A 355 -12.78 0.44 -14.24
CA THR A 355 -13.25 0.78 -15.58
C THR A 355 -12.02 1.05 -16.45
N GLY A 356 -11.61 0.07 -17.23
CA GLY A 356 -10.40 0.13 -18.06
C GLY A 356 -9.89 -1.27 -18.40
N ALA A 357 -8.72 -1.32 -19.02
CA ALA A 357 -8.02 -2.57 -19.30
C ALA A 357 -7.28 -3.09 -18.06
N VAL A 358 -7.04 -4.40 -18.05
CA VAL A 358 -6.04 -5.06 -17.21
C VAL A 358 -4.99 -5.65 -18.14
N THR A 359 -3.75 -5.18 -18.04
CA THR A 359 -2.67 -5.62 -18.94
C THR A 359 -1.53 -6.22 -18.14
N ASN A 360 -1.17 -7.48 -18.42
CA ASN A 360 0.11 -8.02 -17.98
C ASN A 360 1.19 -7.67 -19.02
N SER A 361 2.27 -7.03 -18.59
CA SER A 361 3.38 -6.59 -19.44
C SER A 361 4.74 -6.76 -18.74
N GLY A 362 4.83 -7.71 -17.82
CA GLY A 362 6.08 -8.01 -17.11
C GLY A 362 7.22 -8.41 -18.05
N THR A 363 8.45 -8.26 -17.60
CA THR A 363 9.66 -8.71 -18.32
C THR A 363 10.36 -9.87 -17.63
N GLY A 364 9.81 -10.36 -16.52
CA GLY A 364 10.33 -11.49 -15.76
C GLY A 364 9.78 -12.81 -16.27
N THR A 365 10.30 -13.93 -15.77
CA THR A 365 9.82 -15.28 -16.10
C THR A 365 8.78 -15.80 -15.11
N GLY A 366 8.52 -15.07 -14.03
CA GLY A 366 7.53 -15.40 -13.02
C GLY A 366 6.12 -15.11 -13.52
N GLU A 367 5.15 -15.93 -13.11
CA GLU A 367 3.74 -15.76 -13.47
C GLU A 367 3.08 -14.61 -12.70
N THR A 368 2.04 -14.01 -13.28
CA THR A 368 1.11 -13.10 -12.61
C THR A 368 -0.20 -13.86 -12.35
N LEU A 369 -0.70 -13.82 -11.11
CA LEU A 369 -1.90 -14.55 -10.71
C LEU A 369 -3.05 -13.61 -10.32
N ILE A 370 -4.21 -13.82 -10.92
CA ILE A 370 -5.48 -13.19 -10.55
C ILE A 370 -6.44 -14.28 -10.07
N SER A 371 -6.51 -14.48 -8.75
CA SER A 371 -7.43 -15.42 -8.10
C SER A 371 -8.70 -14.76 -7.56
N GLY A 372 -8.71 -13.44 -7.38
CA GLY A 372 -9.91 -12.68 -6.98
C GLY A 372 -10.97 -12.54 -8.08
N GLY A 373 -10.58 -12.77 -9.34
CA GLY A 373 -11.45 -12.68 -10.51
C GLY A 373 -11.48 -11.30 -11.17
N ILE A 374 -12.16 -11.23 -12.31
CA ILE A 374 -12.33 -10.04 -13.15
C ILE A 374 -13.79 -9.60 -13.14
N GLY A 375 -14.00 -8.30 -13.01
CA GLY A 375 -15.30 -7.68 -12.82
C GLY A 375 -15.92 -7.07 -14.05
N ALA A 376 -17.22 -6.81 -13.91
CA ALA A 376 -18.11 -6.33 -14.97
C ALA A 376 -17.70 -5.00 -15.60
N ASN A 377 -16.90 -4.18 -14.91
CA ASN A 377 -16.44 -2.88 -15.42
C ASN A 377 -15.16 -2.97 -16.25
N VAL A 378 -14.41 -4.08 -16.14
CA VAL A 378 -13.19 -4.28 -16.93
C VAL A 378 -13.57 -4.44 -18.39
N THR A 379 -12.88 -3.72 -19.28
CA THR A 379 -13.19 -3.72 -20.72
C THR A 379 -12.36 -4.72 -21.50
N SER A 380 -11.15 -5.01 -21.02
CA SER A 380 -10.27 -6.01 -21.62
C SER A 380 -9.27 -6.56 -20.60
N VAL A 381 -8.86 -7.80 -20.79
CA VAL A 381 -7.71 -8.41 -20.14
C VAL A 381 -6.69 -8.82 -21.20
N THR A 382 -5.48 -8.26 -21.12
CA THR A 382 -4.46 -8.43 -22.16
C THR A 382 -3.21 -9.06 -21.57
N GLU A 383 -2.79 -10.19 -22.11
CA GLU A 383 -1.45 -10.73 -21.96
C GLU A 383 -0.54 -10.12 -23.03
N ASN A 384 0.38 -9.24 -22.61
CA ASN A 384 1.33 -8.52 -23.49
C ASN A 384 2.80 -8.81 -23.15
N SER A 385 3.07 -9.61 -22.12
CA SER A 385 4.41 -10.00 -21.72
C SER A 385 4.98 -11.09 -22.64
N GLY A 386 6.24 -10.92 -23.04
CA GLY A 386 6.98 -11.99 -23.72
C GLY A 386 7.39 -13.15 -22.81
N THR A 387 7.43 -12.97 -21.49
CA THR A 387 8.11 -13.93 -20.59
C THR A 387 7.35 -14.26 -19.30
N SER A 388 6.43 -13.40 -18.86
CA SER A 388 5.63 -13.55 -17.65
C SER A 388 4.21 -13.93 -18.06
N ALA A 389 3.77 -15.16 -17.79
CA ALA A 389 2.40 -15.57 -18.12
C ALA A 389 1.37 -14.97 -17.15
N LEU A 390 0.13 -14.79 -17.62
CA LEU A 390 -1.02 -14.37 -16.83
C LEU A 390 -1.97 -15.53 -16.61
N THR A 391 -2.21 -15.86 -15.35
CA THR A 391 -3.20 -16.85 -14.92
C THR A 391 -4.35 -16.18 -14.19
N ILE A 392 -5.58 -16.46 -14.61
CA ILE A 392 -6.83 -16.00 -14.00
C ILE A 392 -7.58 -17.21 -13.46
N SER A 393 -7.47 -17.45 -12.16
CA SER A 393 -8.15 -18.57 -11.48
C SER A 393 -9.44 -18.18 -10.77
N GLY A 394 -9.70 -16.88 -10.61
CA GLY A 394 -11.01 -16.36 -10.22
C GLY A 394 -11.97 -16.23 -11.42
N PRO A 395 -13.29 -16.11 -11.18
CA PRO A 395 -14.27 -15.99 -12.26
C PRO A 395 -14.10 -14.66 -13.02
N ILE A 396 -14.38 -14.69 -14.32
CA ILE A 396 -14.51 -13.51 -15.15
C ILE A 396 -15.99 -13.15 -15.30
N THR A 397 -16.37 -11.91 -14.96
CA THR A 397 -17.74 -11.41 -15.11
C THR A 397 -17.82 -10.47 -16.31
N VAL A 398 -18.54 -10.86 -17.36
CA VAL A 398 -18.72 -10.08 -18.59
C VAL A 398 -20.05 -9.32 -18.54
N ASN A 399 -20.05 -7.99 -18.76
CA ASN A 399 -21.29 -7.19 -18.82
C ASN A 399 -21.67 -6.80 -20.25
N ALA A 400 -20.80 -6.04 -20.92
CA ALA A 400 -20.92 -5.68 -22.33
C ALA A 400 -20.05 -6.61 -23.18
N THR A 401 -19.04 -6.09 -23.88
CA THR A 401 -17.99 -6.93 -24.46
C THR A 401 -16.77 -6.87 -23.56
N LEU A 402 -16.25 -8.03 -23.17
CA LEU A 402 -14.93 -8.16 -22.56
C LEU A 402 -14.00 -8.84 -23.57
N ILE A 403 -12.86 -8.21 -23.85
CA ILE A 403 -11.83 -8.76 -24.73
C ILE A 403 -10.74 -9.40 -23.88
N ASN A 404 -10.56 -10.72 -24.00
CA ASN A 404 -9.35 -11.38 -23.55
C ASN A 404 -8.38 -11.46 -24.74
N ALA A 405 -7.26 -10.76 -24.65
CA ALA A 405 -6.27 -10.69 -25.72
C ALA A 405 -4.95 -11.33 -25.29
N ASN A 406 -4.28 -12.01 -26.22
CA ASN A 406 -2.87 -12.32 -26.13
C ASN A 406 -2.14 -11.58 -27.26
N ALA A 407 -1.52 -10.46 -26.90
CA ALA A 407 -0.72 -9.64 -27.81
C ALA A 407 0.76 -10.03 -27.81
N SER A 408 1.18 -10.97 -26.95
CA SER A 408 2.58 -11.33 -26.78
C SER A 408 3.14 -12.16 -27.94
N GLY A 409 4.47 -12.34 -27.97
CA GLY A 409 5.12 -13.30 -28.85
C GLY A 409 5.39 -14.66 -28.21
N SER A 410 5.23 -14.84 -26.88
CA SER A 410 5.73 -16.05 -26.20
C SER A 410 5.06 -16.48 -24.87
N SER A 411 4.16 -15.71 -24.22
CA SER A 411 3.49 -16.14 -22.97
C SER A 411 1.99 -16.37 -23.13
N ILE A 412 1.41 -17.29 -22.36
CA ILE A 412 -0.01 -17.71 -22.46
C ILE A 412 -0.89 -16.89 -21.51
N LEU A 413 -2.11 -16.58 -21.95
CA LEU A 413 -3.22 -16.18 -21.09
C LEU A 413 -4.02 -17.42 -20.68
N SER A 414 -3.95 -17.79 -19.40
CA SER A 414 -4.67 -18.94 -18.85
C SER A 414 -5.86 -18.50 -18.01
N VAL A 415 -7.05 -19.05 -18.28
CA VAL A 415 -8.28 -18.81 -17.52
C VAL A 415 -8.80 -20.13 -16.98
N THR A 416 -8.89 -20.27 -15.66
CA THR A 416 -9.37 -21.49 -14.99
C THR A 416 -10.60 -21.28 -14.11
N GLY A 417 -10.90 -20.03 -13.74
CA GLY A 417 -12.02 -19.66 -12.87
C GLY A 417 -13.39 -19.59 -13.54
N GLY A 418 -13.45 -19.83 -14.85
CA GLY A 418 -14.69 -19.79 -15.64
C GLY A 418 -15.14 -18.36 -15.98
N VAL A 419 -16.25 -18.27 -16.71
CA VAL A 419 -16.79 -17.01 -17.22
C VAL A 419 -18.29 -16.94 -16.95
N VAL A 420 -18.76 -15.81 -16.47
CA VAL A 420 -20.17 -15.53 -16.12
C VAL A 420 -20.58 -14.13 -16.62
N GLY A 421 -21.81 -13.71 -16.32
CA GLY A 421 -22.33 -12.39 -16.66
C GLY A 421 -23.29 -12.41 -17.87
N THR A 422 -23.54 -11.25 -18.47
CA THR A 422 -24.57 -11.03 -19.50
C THR A 422 -24.03 -10.59 -20.86
N GLY A 423 -22.72 -10.51 -20.99
CA GLY A 423 -22.08 -9.93 -22.16
C GLY A 423 -21.43 -10.94 -23.10
N THR A 424 -20.76 -10.41 -24.14
CA THR A 424 -19.97 -11.18 -25.10
C THR A 424 -18.53 -11.32 -24.62
N LEU A 425 -18.04 -12.57 -24.60
CA LEU A 425 -16.62 -12.86 -24.42
C LEU A 425 -15.95 -12.88 -25.79
N THR A 426 -15.00 -11.98 -26.01
CA THR A 426 -14.16 -11.98 -27.22
C THR A 426 -12.76 -12.48 -26.86
N LEU A 427 -12.22 -13.39 -27.66
CA LEU A 427 -10.91 -14.00 -27.52
C LEU A 427 -10.05 -13.58 -28.71
N ASP A 428 -9.03 -12.78 -28.42
CA ASP A 428 -8.13 -12.21 -29.42
C ASP A 428 -6.73 -12.77 -29.23
N ASN A 429 -6.50 -14.00 -29.67
CA ASN A 429 -5.13 -14.49 -29.77
C ASN A 429 -4.44 -13.80 -30.95
N ASN A 430 -3.80 -12.67 -30.66
CA ASN A 430 -3.03 -11.87 -31.60
C ASN A 430 -1.56 -12.34 -31.69
N SER A 431 -1.20 -13.39 -30.95
CA SER A 431 0.13 -14.01 -30.94
C SER A 431 0.30 -15.12 -31.97
N ALA A 432 1.53 -15.59 -32.13
CA ALA A 432 1.83 -16.83 -32.86
C ALA A 432 1.77 -18.09 -31.98
N ILE A 433 1.39 -17.97 -30.71
CA ILE A 433 1.47 -19.05 -29.72
C ILE A 433 0.28 -19.99 -29.88
N ALA A 434 0.56 -21.27 -30.10
CA ALA A 434 -0.46 -22.31 -30.03
C ALA A 434 -1.10 -22.32 -28.65
N ASP A 435 -2.43 -22.26 -28.62
CA ASP A 435 -3.24 -22.18 -27.41
C ASP A 435 -2.86 -20.97 -26.52
N GLY A 436 -2.40 -19.88 -27.17
CA GLY A 436 -1.98 -18.65 -26.52
C GLY A 436 -3.05 -18.03 -25.63
N ILE A 437 -4.33 -18.32 -25.91
CA ILE A 437 -5.41 -18.16 -24.93
C ILE A 437 -5.95 -19.55 -24.62
N THR A 438 -5.91 -19.93 -23.35
CA THR A 438 -6.45 -21.20 -22.86
C THR A 438 -7.51 -20.97 -21.80
N ILE A 439 -8.72 -21.49 -22.01
CA ILE A 439 -9.80 -21.52 -21.02
C ILE A 439 -10.09 -22.96 -20.63
N SER A 440 -9.87 -23.28 -19.36
CA SER A 440 -10.04 -24.62 -18.78
C SER A 440 -10.71 -24.55 -17.41
N GLY A 441 -10.90 -25.68 -16.74
CA GLY A 441 -11.48 -25.69 -15.40
C GLY A 441 -12.98 -25.36 -15.39
N ALA A 442 -13.37 -24.29 -14.68
CA ALA A 442 -14.79 -23.93 -14.52
C ALA A 442 -15.44 -23.47 -15.83
N SER A 443 -16.76 -23.65 -15.92
CA SER A 443 -17.49 -23.45 -17.18
C SER A 443 -17.46 -22.00 -17.70
N VAL A 444 -17.44 -21.86 -19.02
CA VAL A 444 -17.76 -20.61 -19.72
C VAL A 444 -19.28 -20.53 -19.85
N ASN A 445 -19.93 -19.70 -19.04
CA ASN A 445 -21.39 -19.68 -18.90
C ASN A 445 -21.97 -18.25 -18.81
N ASN A 446 -21.38 -17.31 -19.55
CA ASN A 446 -21.95 -15.98 -19.75
C ASN A 446 -23.24 -16.04 -20.60
N THR A 447 -24.20 -15.17 -20.31
CA THR A 447 -25.44 -15.01 -21.08
C THR A 447 -25.19 -14.10 -22.28
N GLY A 448 -24.42 -14.60 -23.24
CA GLY A 448 -24.03 -13.90 -24.46
C GLY A 448 -23.28 -14.83 -25.40
N THR A 449 -22.53 -14.28 -26.35
CA THR A 449 -21.72 -15.10 -27.27
C THR A 449 -20.29 -15.30 -26.76
N VAL A 450 -19.65 -16.35 -27.28
CA VAL A 450 -18.20 -16.54 -27.21
C VAL A 450 -17.67 -16.37 -28.63
N THR A 451 -16.76 -15.41 -28.84
CA THR A 451 -16.23 -15.08 -30.17
C THR A 451 -14.72 -15.17 -30.17
N ASN A 452 -14.12 -15.95 -31.07
CA ASN A 452 -12.69 -15.88 -31.35
C ASN A 452 -12.45 -14.94 -32.55
N SER A 453 -11.67 -13.88 -32.36
CA SER A 453 -11.45 -12.83 -33.36
C SER A 453 -9.99 -12.36 -33.45
N GLY A 454 -9.05 -13.12 -32.88
CA GLY A 454 -7.63 -12.77 -32.89
C GLY A 454 -7.04 -12.61 -34.29
N THR A 455 -5.98 -11.81 -34.42
CA THR A 455 -5.28 -11.57 -35.69
C THR A 455 -3.97 -12.35 -35.80
N GLY A 456 -3.64 -13.14 -34.78
CA GLY A 456 -2.42 -13.95 -34.70
C GLY A 456 -2.54 -15.26 -35.48
N THR A 457 -1.45 -16.01 -35.57
CA THR A 457 -1.42 -17.35 -36.17
C THR A 457 -1.55 -18.47 -35.13
N GLY A 458 -1.50 -18.13 -33.84
CA GLY A 458 -1.69 -19.06 -32.73
C GLY A 458 -3.16 -19.42 -32.53
N SER A 459 -3.44 -20.63 -32.03
CA SER A 459 -4.80 -21.09 -31.70
C SER A 459 -5.30 -20.55 -30.36
N THR A 460 -6.62 -20.52 -30.19
CA THR A 460 -7.31 -20.33 -28.91
C THR A 460 -7.91 -21.67 -28.49
N LEU A 461 -7.69 -22.12 -27.26
CA LEU A 461 -8.22 -23.38 -26.72
C LEU A 461 -9.29 -23.11 -25.67
N ILE A 462 -10.46 -23.74 -25.84
CA ILE A 462 -11.48 -23.87 -24.79
C ILE A 462 -11.69 -25.36 -24.50
N SER A 463 -11.13 -25.80 -23.37
CA SER A 463 -11.34 -27.15 -22.83
C SER A 463 -12.35 -27.16 -21.66
N ALA A 464 -12.65 -26.00 -21.09
CA ALA A 464 -13.77 -25.82 -20.19
C ALA A 464 -15.11 -26.14 -20.89
N VAL A 465 -16.11 -26.53 -20.10
CA VAL A 465 -17.48 -26.67 -20.60
C VAL A 465 -18.04 -25.30 -20.94
N ILE A 466 -18.45 -25.08 -22.19
CA ILE A 466 -19.30 -23.96 -22.59
C ILE A 466 -20.74 -24.30 -22.19
N GLY A 467 -21.28 -23.54 -21.25
CA GLY A 467 -22.53 -23.77 -20.54
C GLY A 467 -23.78 -23.37 -21.32
N ALA A 468 -24.94 -23.84 -20.84
CA ALA A 468 -26.25 -23.64 -21.46
C ALA A 468 -26.67 -22.17 -21.63
N ASN A 469 -26.11 -21.23 -20.84
CA ASN A 469 -26.47 -19.82 -20.94
C ASN A 469 -25.80 -19.12 -22.15
N VAL A 470 -24.75 -19.71 -22.71
CA VAL A 470 -24.08 -19.15 -23.89
C VAL A 470 -25.00 -19.26 -25.09
N THR A 471 -25.28 -18.13 -25.74
CA THR A 471 -26.27 -18.03 -26.80
C THR A 471 -25.71 -18.34 -28.19
N GLY A 472 -24.39 -18.50 -28.31
CA GLY A 472 -23.73 -18.91 -29.53
C GLY A 472 -22.21 -18.85 -29.43
N VAL A 473 -21.56 -19.60 -30.32
CA VAL A 473 -20.10 -19.61 -30.46
C VAL A 473 -19.74 -19.17 -31.87
N THR A 474 -18.80 -18.24 -31.99
CA THR A 474 -18.39 -17.67 -33.28
C THR A 474 -16.88 -17.79 -33.46
N GLN A 475 -16.46 -18.46 -34.52
CA GLN A 475 -15.11 -18.40 -35.06
C GLN A 475 -15.07 -17.31 -36.13
N ASN A 476 -14.43 -16.18 -35.85
CA ASN A 476 -14.37 -15.01 -36.73
C ASN A 476 -12.93 -14.61 -37.12
N SER A 477 -11.92 -15.30 -36.61
CA SER A 477 -10.54 -15.05 -37.00
C SER A 477 -10.17 -15.79 -38.27
N ALA A 478 -9.54 -15.10 -39.22
CA ALA A 478 -9.02 -15.72 -40.44
C ALA A 478 -7.75 -16.56 -40.21
N THR A 479 -7.01 -16.33 -39.12
CA THR A 479 -5.65 -16.85 -38.92
C THR A 479 -5.45 -17.56 -37.58
N SER A 480 -6.23 -17.21 -36.56
CA SER A 480 -6.22 -17.84 -35.23
C SER A 480 -7.36 -18.85 -35.17
N ALA A 481 -7.02 -20.14 -35.12
CA ALA A 481 -8.00 -21.20 -35.01
C ALA A 481 -8.63 -21.23 -33.60
N LEU A 482 -9.93 -21.50 -33.50
CA LEU A 482 -10.57 -21.84 -32.22
C LEU A 482 -10.64 -23.35 -32.09
N THR A 483 -10.12 -23.88 -30.98
CA THR A 483 -10.21 -25.30 -30.62
C THR A 483 -11.21 -25.49 -29.49
N LEU A 484 -12.21 -26.36 -29.68
CA LEU A 484 -13.17 -26.72 -28.64
C LEU A 484 -13.01 -28.20 -28.26
N SER A 485 -12.50 -28.47 -27.06
CA SER A 485 -12.28 -29.85 -26.57
C SER A 485 -13.22 -30.24 -25.40
N GLY A 486 -13.92 -29.27 -24.80
CA GLY A 486 -14.87 -29.53 -23.72
C GLY A 486 -16.17 -30.22 -24.15
N THR A 487 -16.84 -30.89 -23.22
CA THR A 487 -18.21 -31.42 -23.42
C THR A 487 -19.23 -30.31 -23.24
N ASN A 488 -19.49 -29.57 -24.31
CA ASN A 488 -20.26 -28.34 -24.27
C ASN A 488 -21.78 -28.58 -24.20
N THR A 489 -22.48 -27.69 -23.49
CA THR A 489 -23.93 -27.78 -23.21
C THR A 489 -24.75 -26.59 -23.73
N TYR A 490 -24.12 -25.59 -24.35
CA TYR A 490 -24.82 -24.50 -25.02
C TYR A 490 -25.77 -25.03 -26.11
N THR A 491 -26.89 -24.35 -26.28
CA THR A 491 -27.91 -24.69 -27.29
C THR A 491 -27.95 -23.68 -28.44
N GLY A 492 -27.16 -22.61 -28.35
CA GLY A 492 -26.99 -21.61 -29.38
C GLY A 492 -26.32 -22.14 -30.65
N GLY A 493 -26.41 -21.39 -31.74
CA GLY A 493 -25.76 -21.76 -33.00
C GLY A 493 -24.24 -21.57 -32.96
N THR A 494 -23.54 -22.34 -33.79
CA THR A 494 -22.10 -22.17 -34.04
C THR A 494 -21.88 -21.54 -35.41
N THR A 495 -21.21 -20.39 -35.45
CA THR A 495 -20.93 -19.67 -36.69
C THR A 495 -19.42 -19.67 -36.97
N ILE A 496 -19.04 -20.06 -38.18
CA ILE A 496 -17.66 -19.97 -38.67
C ILE A 496 -17.68 -18.95 -39.82
N SER A 497 -17.26 -17.73 -39.50
CA SER A 497 -17.23 -16.61 -40.44
C SER A 497 -15.92 -16.52 -41.21
N ALA A 498 -14.82 -16.96 -40.60
CA ALA A 498 -13.48 -17.00 -41.20
C ALA A 498 -12.59 -17.99 -40.45
N GLY A 499 -11.54 -18.49 -41.11
CA GLY A 499 -10.54 -19.39 -40.53
C GLY A 499 -11.11 -20.72 -40.02
N THR A 500 -10.44 -21.34 -39.05
CA THR A 500 -10.71 -22.73 -38.65
C THR A 500 -11.32 -22.83 -37.25
N LEU A 501 -12.41 -23.58 -37.15
CA LEU A 501 -12.89 -24.16 -35.89
C LEU A 501 -12.44 -25.62 -35.83
N HIS A 502 -11.57 -25.96 -34.89
CA HIS A 502 -11.02 -27.30 -34.70
C HIS A 502 -11.71 -28.05 -33.55
N ILE A 503 -12.05 -29.32 -33.79
CA ILE A 503 -12.69 -30.21 -32.84
C ILE A 503 -11.84 -31.48 -32.68
N PRO A 504 -11.00 -31.57 -31.63
CA PRO A 504 -10.16 -32.73 -31.35
C PRO A 504 -10.99 -33.80 -30.64
N GLY A 505 -11.92 -34.45 -31.34
CA GLY A 505 -12.76 -35.49 -30.75
C GLY A 505 -14.09 -35.73 -31.46
N SER A 506 -14.97 -36.49 -30.81
CA SER A 506 -16.28 -36.85 -31.35
C SER A 506 -17.29 -35.71 -31.24
N ILE A 507 -17.95 -35.39 -32.35
CA ILE A 507 -19.13 -34.52 -32.36
C ILE A 507 -20.32 -35.34 -31.84
N ALA A 508 -20.83 -35.02 -30.66
CA ALA A 508 -22.06 -35.65 -30.15
C ALA A 508 -23.29 -35.10 -30.88
N VAL A 509 -24.22 -35.99 -31.27
CA VAL A 509 -25.39 -35.67 -32.10
C VAL A 509 -26.69 -35.57 -31.28
N SER A 510 -26.77 -36.25 -30.14
CA SER A 510 -27.99 -36.36 -29.32
C SER A 510 -27.78 -36.06 -27.83
N THR A 511 -26.54 -35.78 -27.42
CA THR A 511 -26.13 -35.39 -26.08
C THR A 511 -25.14 -34.23 -26.18
N ALA A 512 -24.78 -33.63 -25.04
CA ALA A 512 -23.69 -32.65 -24.98
C ALA A 512 -22.40 -33.20 -25.62
N GLY A 513 -21.73 -32.37 -26.44
CA GLY A 513 -20.47 -32.67 -27.10
C GLY A 513 -19.70 -31.39 -27.43
N ASN A 514 -18.63 -31.47 -28.22
CA ASN A 514 -17.78 -30.31 -28.50
C ASN A 514 -18.53 -29.14 -29.17
N LEU A 515 -19.61 -29.41 -29.91
CA LEU A 515 -20.45 -28.40 -30.57
C LEU A 515 -21.78 -28.12 -29.85
N GLY A 516 -21.85 -28.40 -28.55
CA GLY A 516 -23.02 -28.07 -27.72
C GLY A 516 -24.05 -29.20 -27.57
N ASN A 517 -25.21 -28.86 -27.01
CA ASN A 517 -26.37 -29.73 -26.84
C ASN A 517 -27.50 -29.21 -27.75
N THR A 518 -28.10 -30.04 -28.61
CA THR A 518 -29.16 -29.70 -29.62
C THR A 518 -28.63 -29.40 -31.02
N ALA A 519 -29.39 -29.82 -32.04
CA ALA A 519 -29.08 -29.74 -33.48
C ALA A 519 -29.11 -28.31 -34.08
N ALA A 520 -28.71 -27.28 -33.34
CA ALA A 520 -28.55 -25.95 -33.89
C ALA A 520 -27.54 -25.99 -35.05
N ALA A 521 -27.87 -25.31 -36.15
CA ALA A 521 -27.07 -25.43 -37.36
C ALA A 521 -25.66 -24.84 -37.15
N VAL A 522 -24.65 -25.56 -37.63
CA VAL A 522 -23.33 -24.98 -37.84
C VAL A 522 -23.42 -24.15 -39.12
N THR A 523 -23.23 -22.84 -39.01
CA THR A 523 -23.28 -21.94 -40.15
C THR A 523 -21.87 -21.59 -40.58
N ILE A 524 -21.51 -21.94 -41.82
CA ILE A 524 -20.21 -21.66 -42.40
C ILE A 524 -20.37 -20.59 -43.49
N THR A 525 -19.65 -19.49 -43.32
CA THR A 525 -19.63 -18.33 -44.22
C THR A 525 -18.19 -17.87 -44.45
N GLY A 526 -17.99 -16.97 -45.42
CA GLY A 526 -16.72 -16.23 -45.56
C GLY A 526 -15.44 -17.05 -45.76
N GLY A 527 -15.54 -18.32 -46.18
CA GLY A 527 -14.38 -19.21 -46.32
C GLY A 527 -13.96 -19.93 -45.03
N GLY A 528 -14.84 -19.99 -44.03
CA GLY A 528 -14.61 -20.73 -42.80
C GLY A 528 -14.45 -22.24 -43.01
N ILE A 529 -13.71 -22.87 -42.10
CA ILE A 529 -13.39 -24.30 -42.11
C ILE A 529 -13.83 -24.90 -40.78
N LEU A 530 -14.61 -25.99 -40.84
CA LEU A 530 -14.83 -26.86 -39.70
C LEU A 530 -13.89 -28.07 -39.83
N ASP A 531 -12.94 -28.18 -38.92
CA ASP A 531 -11.96 -29.26 -38.88
C ASP A 531 -12.26 -30.19 -37.69
N TYR A 532 -12.52 -31.47 -37.94
CA TYR A 532 -12.84 -32.44 -36.89
C TYR A 532 -12.06 -33.73 -37.07
N THR A 533 -11.44 -34.24 -36.01
CA THR A 533 -10.52 -35.40 -36.10
C THR A 533 -11.05 -36.65 -35.37
N GLY A 534 -12.34 -36.67 -35.03
CA GLY A 534 -12.97 -37.76 -34.28
C GLY A 534 -13.25 -39.02 -35.12
N ALA A 535 -12.84 -40.19 -34.60
CA ALA A 535 -13.11 -41.47 -35.24
C ALA A 535 -14.62 -41.81 -35.25
N GLY A 536 -15.23 -41.87 -36.45
CA GLY A 536 -16.42 -42.69 -36.72
C GLY A 536 -17.80 -42.16 -36.30
N GLY A 537 -17.98 -40.87 -36.03
CA GLY A 537 -19.30 -40.28 -35.79
C GLY A 537 -19.99 -39.81 -37.08
N SER A 538 -21.25 -40.19 -37.30
CA SER A 538 -22.09 -39.55 -38.32
C SER A 538 -22.28 -38.07 -37.97
N PHE A 539 -22.01 -37.16 -38.90
CA PHE A 539 -22.29 -35.74 -38.74
C PHE A 539 -23.80 -35.52 -38.70
N GLY A 540 -24.39 -35.54 -37.51
CA GLY A 540 -25.84 -35.43 -37.31
C GLY A 540 -26.35 -34.01 -37.04
N LEU A 541 -25.49 -33.00 -37.15
CA LEU A 541 -25.88 -31.59 -37.07
C LEU A 541 -26.19 -31.04 -38.48
N PRO A 542 -27.15 -30.12 -38.65
CA PRO A 542 -27.32 -29.42 -39.91
C PRO A 542 -26.13 -28.46 -40.15
N VAL A 543 -25.43 -28.59 -41.27
CA VAL A 543 -24.46 -27.57 -41.75
C VAL A 543 -25.15 -26.70 -42.79
N ASN A 544 -25.11 -25.38 -42.59
CA ASN A 544 -25.51 -24.42 -43.60
C ASN A 544 -24.26 -23.74 -44.18
N THR A 545 -23.97 -23.99 -45.46
CA THR A 545 -22.86 -23.36 -46.18
C THR A 545 -23.41 -22.27 -47.12
N THR A 546 -23.38 -21.03 -46.66
CA THR A 546 -24.08 -19.94 -47.37
C THR A 546 -23.35 -19.36 -48.58
N SER A 547 -22.24 -19.96 -49.05
CA SER A 547 -21.47 -19.41 -50.18
C SER A 547 -20.54 -20.40 -50.94
N GLY A 548 -20.74 -21.72 -50.89
CA GLY A 548 -19.90 -22.68 -51.66
C GLY A 548 -18.38 -22.66 -51.37
N ILE A 549 -17.95 -21.90 -50.36
CA ILE A 549 -16.56 -21.66 -49.95
C ILE A 549 -16.25 -22.22 -48.55
N GLY A 550 -17.25 -22.78 -47.85
CA GLY A 550 -17.05 -23.42 -46.55
C GLY A 550 -16.63 -24.88 -46.72
N GLU A 551 -15.59 -25.31 -46.01
CA GLU A 551 -15.06 -26.67 -46.07
C GLU A 551 -15.28 -27.39 -44.72
N VAL A 552 -15.61 -28.68 -44.81
CA VAL A 552 -15.68 -29.59 -43.66
C VAL A 552 -14.60 -30.65 -43.87
N THR A 553 -13.54 -30.62 -43.07
CA THR A 553 -12.38 -31.51 -43.17
C THR A 553 -12.38 -32.56 -42.04
N ASN A 554 -12.00 -33.80 -42.37
CA ASN A 554 -11.86 -34.94 -41.45
C ASN A 554 -10.40 -35.40 -41.40
#